data_AF-A0AA92H948-F1
#
_entry.id   AF-A0AA92H948-F1
#
_cell.length_a   1.000
_cell.length_b   1.000
_cell.length_c   1.000
_cell.angle_alpha   90.00
_cell.angle_beta   90.00
_cell.angle_gamma   90.00
#
_symmetry.space_group_name_H-M   'P 1'
#
loop_
_entity.id
_entity.type
_entity.pdbx_description
1 polymer ?
#
loop_
_entity_poly.entity_id
_entity_poly.type
_entity_poly.pdbx_seq_one_letter_code
_entity_poly.pdbx_strand_id
1 'polypeptide(L)'
;MIDEFGPYAQMATLGEQMANRYQMDENLELEPHLAHYMEEVEVNIAADSFNHVGFMNEILGRLKSVAAADDEPRRQQFLQAVTVALQERIDHAARDLALSGI
;
A
#
# COMPACT_ATOMS: atom_id res chain seq x y z
N MET A 1 -19.79 13.80 1.20
CA MET A 1 -19.06 13.80 -0.07
C MET A 1 -17.69 14.44 0.19
N ILE A 2 -16.84 13.74 0.94
CA ILE A 2 -15.47 14.14 1.28
C ILE A 2 -14.76 12.80 1.50
N ASP A 3 -14.15 12.24 0.47
CA ASP A 3 -13.23 11.10 0.65
C ASP A 3 -12.30 10.90 -0.55
N GLU A 4 -12.54 11.57 -1.68
CA GLU A 4 -11.62 11.56 -2.84
C GLU A 4 -10.22 12.13 -2.54
N PHE A 5 -9.99 12.73 -1.37
CA PHE A 5 -8.72 13.37 -0.99
C PHE A 5 -8.15 12.92 0.36
N GLY A 6 -8.68 11.85 0.97
CA GLY A 6 -8.19 11.33 2.24
C GLY A 6 -6.77 10.72 2.15
N PRO A 7 -6.07 10.55 3.29
CA PRO A 7 -4.74 9.93 3.32
C PRO A 7 -4.66 8.60 2.55
N TYR A 8 -5.72 7.77 2.61
CA TYR A 8 -5.74 6.48 1.90
C TYR A 8 -5.71 6.67 0.37
N ALA A 9 -6.41 7.67 -0.16
CA ALA A 9 -6.46 7.96 -1.58
C ALA A 9 -5.09 8.46 -2.09
N GLN A 10 -4.37 9.22 -1.25
CA GLN A 10 -3.02 9.67 -1.53
C GLN A 10 -2.03 8.49 -1.59
N MET A 11 -2.10 7.58 -0.61
CA MET A 11 -1.22 6.41 -0.57
C MET A 11 -1.51 5.41 -1.69
N ALA A 12 -2.77 5.17 -2.04
CA ALA A 12 -3.09 4.35 -3.20
C ALA A 12 -2.57 4.98 -4.51
N THR A 13 -2.69 6.31 -4.65
CA THR A 13 -2.14 7.02 -5.80
C THR A 13 -0.61 6.93 -5.85
N LEU A 14 0.07 7.03 -4.70
CA LEU A 14 1.51 6.83 -4.63
C LEU A 14 1.91 5.41 -5.07
N GLY A 15 1.19 4.38 -4.62
CA GLY A 15 1.44 2.99 -5.02
C GLY A 15 1.32 2.79 -6.53
N GLU A 16 0.30 3.36 -7.16
CA GLU A 16 0.12 3.34 -8.61
C GLU A 16 1.25 4.09 -9.34
N GLN A 17 1.65 5.27 -8.85
CA GLN A 17 2.76 6.04 -9.43
C GLN A 17 4.09 5.30 -9.33
N MET A 18 4.36 4.64 -8.20
CA MET A 18 5.56 3.85 -8.01
C MET A 18 5.55 2.60 -8.89
N ALA A 19 4.41 1.95 -9.09
CA ALA A 19 4.26 0.86 -10.05
C ALA A 19 4.61 1.31 -11.47
N ASN A 20 4.12 2.49 -11.88
CA ASN A 20 4.46 3.08 -13.18
C ASN A 20 5.97 3.36 -13.31
N ARG A 21 6.61 3.90 -12.27
CA ARG A 21 8.07 4.12 -12.27
C ARG A 21 8.84 2.81 -12.40
N TYR A 22 8.44 1.78 -11.66
CA TYR A 22 9.06 0.45 -11.70
C TYR A 22 8.92 -0.23 -13.07
N GLN A 23 7.83 0.04 -13.78
CA GLN A 23 7.65 -0.40 -15.16
C GLN A 23 8.57 0.35 -16.13
N MET A 24 8.70 1.68 -15.96
CA MET A 24 9.44 2.53 -16.90
C MET A 24 10.97 2.46 -16.74
N ASP A 25 11.48 2.21 -15.53
CA ASP A 25 12.91 2.12 -15.25
C ASP A 25 13.31 0.70 -14.91
N GLU A 26 13.95 0.03 -15.87
CA GLU A 26 14.34 -1.37 -15.73
C GLU A 26 15.44 -1.60 -14.68
N ASN A 27 16.14 -0.55 -14.26
CA ASN A 27 17.20 -0.63 -13.25
C ASN A 27 16.65 -0.55 -11.82
N LEU A 28 15.36 -0.22 -11.64
CA LEU A 28 14.75 -0.26 -10.33
C LEU A 28 14.60 -1.71 -9.88
N GLU A 29 15.21 -2.02 -8.74
CA GLU A 29 15.05 -3.29 -8.06
C GLU A 29 13.73 -3.32 -7.28
N LEU A 30 13.06 -4.47 -7.27
CA LEU A 30 11.75 -4.63 -6.64
C LEU A 30 11.80 -4.34 -5.14
N GLU A 31 12.75 -4.96 -4.42
CA GLU A 31 12.77 -4.94 -2.95
C GLU A 31 13.02 -3.55 -2.38
N PRO A 32 14.02 -2.77 -2.82
CA PRO A 32 14.22 -1.40 -2.30
C PRO A 32 13.07 -0.47 -2.66
N HIS A 33 12.47 -0.64 -3.84
CA HIS A 33 11.36 0.18 -4.29
C HIS A 33 10.07 -0.13 -3.52
N LEU A 34 9.82 -1.41 -3.20
CA LEU A 34 8.75 -1.84 -2.32
C LEU A 34 8.97 -1.32 -0.89
N ALA A 35 10.19 -1.45 -0.37
CA ALA A 35 10.53 -0.98 0.97
C ALA A 35 10.26 0.53 1.11
N HIS A 36 10.65 1.33 0.11
CA HIS A 36 10.36 2.75 0.10
C HIS A 36 8.87 3.05 0.14
N TYR A 37 8.04 2.33 -0.63
CA TYR A 37 6.59 2.50 -0.57
C TYR A 37 6.04 2.18 0.84
N MET A 38 6.50 1.09 1.45
CA MET A 38 6.04 0.68 2.78
C MET A 38 6.49 1.66 3.88
N GLU A 39 7.67 2.28 3.77
CA GLU A 39 8.09 3.36 4.67
C GLU A 39 7.13 4.55 4.64
N GLU A 40 6.69 4.98 3.45
CA GLU A 40 5.73 6.08 3.31
C GLU A 40 4.36 5.72 3.94
N VAL A 41 3.95 4.45 3.87
CA VAL A 41 2.76 3.95 4.58
C VAL A 41 2.94 4.06 6.10
N GLU A 42 4.08 3.64 6.63
CA GLU A 42 4.36 3.72 8.07
C GLU A 42 4.43 5.17 8.57
N VAL A 43 4.99 6.10 7.79
CA VAL A 43 4.98 7.54 8.11
C VAL A 43 3.55 8.05 8.24
N ASN A 44 2.65 7.66 7.34
CA ASN A 44 1.23 8.06 7.42
C ASN A 44 0.51 7.45 8.62
N ILE A 45 0.79 6.18 8.93
CA ILE A 45 0.26 5.52 10.13
C ILE A 45 0.73 6.23 11.41
N ALA A 46 2.00 6.61 11.48
CA ALA A 46 2.57 7.29 12.64
C ALA A 46 2.09 8.74 12.80
N ALA A 47 1.70 9.39 11.71
CA ALA A 47 1.31 10.80 11.69
C ALA A 47 -0.11 11.06 12.20
N ASP A 48 -0.94 10.03 12.34
CA ASP A 48 -2.37 10.22 12.61
C ASP A 48 -2.96 9.12 13.51
N SER A 49 -4.01 9.49 14.23
CA SER A 49 -4.75 8.65 15.18
C SER A 49 -5.93 7.90 14.55
N PHE A 50 -5.96 7.76 13.22
CA PHE A 50 -7.04 7.06 12.53
C PHE A 50 -7.02 5.55 12.75
N ASN A 51 -8.10 4.88 12.36
CA ASN A 51 -8.15 3.42 12.28
C ASN A 51 -7.11 2.90 11.27
N HIS A 52 -5.91 2.58 11.74
CA HIS A 52 -4.77 2.17 10.91
C HIS A 52 -5.09 0.94 10.05
N VAL A 53 -5.82 -0.03 10.61
CA VAL A 53 -6.26 -1.22 9.90
C VAL A 53 -7.25 -0.85 8.79
N GLY A 54 -8.22 0.01 9.08
CA GLY A 54 -9.18 0.50 8.08
C GLY A 54 -8.49 1.22 6.93
N PHE A 55 -7.59 2.14 7.25
CA PHE A 55 -6.78 2.87 6.27
C PHE A 55 -5.98 1.96 5.35
N MET A 56 -5.25 0.98 5.90
CA MET A 56 -4.49 0.04 5.07
C MET A 56 -5.40 -0.86 4.22
N ASN A 57 -6.58 -1.23 4.72
CA ASN A 57 -7.55 -2.01 3.94
C ASN A 57 -8.09 -1.24 2.73
N GLU A 58 -8.35 0.06 2.87
CA GLU A 58 -8.78 0.90 1.74
C GLU A 58 -7.69 1.00 0.65
N ILE A 59 -6.43 1.19 1.05
CA ILE A 59 -5.28 1.19 0.13
C ILE A 59 -5.17 -0.18 -0.57
N LEU A 60 -5.21 -1.26 0.22
CA LEU A 60 -5.11 -2.64 -0.26
C LEU A 60 -6.20 -2.96 -1.28
N GLY A 61 -7.44 -2.57 -1.00
CA GLY A 61 -8.58 -2.77 -1.89
C GLY A 61 -8.35 -2.12 -3.26
N ARG A 62 -7.97 -0.85 -3.27
CA ARG A 62 -7.70 -0.11 -4.52
C ARG A 62 -6.54 -0.74 -5.31
N LEU A 63 -5.41 -1.02 -4.67
CA LEU A 63 -4.24 -1.56 -5.37
C LEU A 63 -4.47 -2.99 -5.88
N LYS A 64 -5.23 -3.83 -5.16
CA LYS A 64 -5.67 -5.15 -5.66
C LYS A 64 -6.52 -5.01 -6.93
N SER A 65 -7.48 -4.08 -6.95
CA SER A 65 -8.29 -3.84 -8.14
C SER A 65 -7.47 -3.36 -9.33
N VAL A 66 -6.50 -2.47 -9.12
CA VAL A 66 -5.59 -2.02 -10.19
C VAL A 66 -4.75 -3.19 -10.71
N ALA A 67 -4.14 -3.99 -9.82
CA ALA A 67 -3.30 -5.13 -10.20
C ALA A 67 -4.06 -6.20 -11.01
N ALA A 68 -5.36 -6.37 -10.73
CA ALA A 68 -6.21 -7.32 -11.43
C ALA A 68 -6.62 -6.85 -12.85
N ALA A 69 -6.60 -5.54 -13.09
CA ALA A 69 -6.93 -4.93 -14.39
C ALA A 69 -5.69 -4.62 -15.24
N ASP A 70 -4.48 -4.82 -14.70
CA ASP A 70 -3.21 -4.49 -15.33
C ASP A 70 -2.69 -5.65 -16.19
N ASP A 71 -2.26 -5.37 -17.41
CA ASP A 71 -1.65 -6.33 -18.35
C ASP A 71 -0.12 -6.19 -18.44
N GLU A 72 0.46 -5.18 -17.78
CA GLU A 72 1.90 -4.94 -17.77
C GLU A 72 2.62 -5.76 -16.69
N PRO A 73 3.46 -6.76 -17.05
CA PRO A 73 3.97 -7.75 -16.09
C PRO A 73 4.80 -7.17 -14.94
N ARG A 74 5.64 -6.16 -15.23
CA ARG A 74 6.51 -5.54 -14.21
C ARG A 74 5.69 -4.65 -13.27
N ARG A 75 4.76 -3.87 -13.82
CA ARG A 75 3.81 -3.07 -13.04
C ARG A 75 2.97 -3.95 -12.12
N GLN A 76 2.45 -5.05 -12.66
CA GLN A 76 1.70 -6.06 -11.92
C GLN A 76 2.54 -6.73 -10.82
N GLN A 77 3.82 -7.06 -11.10
CA GLN A 77 4.75 -7.60 -10.11
C GLN A 77 4.88 -6.67 -8.90
N PHE A 78 5.09 -5.38 -9.14
CA PHE A 78 5.19 -4.41 -8.05
C PHE A 78 3.89 -4.28 -7.26
N LEU A 79 2.75 -4.14 -7.96
CA LEU A 79 1.44 -4.02 -7.30
C LEU A 79 1.11 -5.26 -6.46
N GLN A 80 1.40 -6.47 -6.96
CA GLN A 80 1.22 -7.71 -6.19
C GLN A 80 2.10 -7.71 -4.95
N ALA A 81 3.38 -7.36 -5.07
CA ALA A 81 4.29 -7.30 -3.92
C ALA A 81 3.80 -6.31 -2.85
N VAL A 82 3.31 -5.13 -3.26
CA VAL A 82 2.69 -4.15 -2.35
C VAL A 82 1.46 -4.73 -1.66
N THR A 83 0.57 -5.40 -2.39
CA THR A 83 -0.64 -5.98 -1.78
C THR A 83 -0.34 -7.08 -0.77
N VAL A 84 0.73 -7.86 -0.99
CA VAL A 84 1.21 -8.87 -0.03
C VAL A 84 1.75 -8.19 1.22
N ALA A 85 2.66 -7.23 1.06
CA ALA A 85 3.27 -6.51 2.19
C ALA A 85 2.22 -5.76 3.04
N LEU A 86 1.24 -5.11 2.40
CA LEU A 86 0.12 -4.48 3.11
C LEU A 86 -0.73 -5.50 3.87
N GLN A 87 -1.03 -6.66 3.27
CA GLN A 87 -1.79 -7.70 3.97
C GLN A 87 -1.05 -8.22 5.21
N GLU A 88 0.25 -8.48 5.09
CA GLU A 88 1.08 -8.93 6.22
C GLU A 88 1.10 -7.89 7.33
N ARG A 89 1.20 -6.60 6.98
CA ARG A 89 1.20 -5.50 7.94
C ARG A 89 -0.16 -5.31 8.62
N ILE A 90 -1.25 -5.45 7.88
CA ILE A 90 -2.63 -5.44 8.41
C ILE A 90 -2.80 -6.58 9.41
N ASP A 91 -2.37 -7.79 9.05
CA ASP A 91 -2.47 -8.96 9.93
C ASP A 91 -1.67 -8.75 11.23
N HIS A 92 -0.49 -8.14 11.14
CA HIS A 92 0.30 -7.76 12.31
C HIS A 92 -0.43 -6.74 13.19
N ALA A 93 -0.93 -5.64 12.60
CA ALA A 93 -1.66 -4.60 13.31
C ALA A 93 -2.92 -5.15 14.00
N ALA A 94 -3.66 -6.02 13.32
CA ALA A 94 -4.86 -6.66 13.88
C ALA A 94 -4.53 -7.57 15.07
N ARG A 95 -3.40 -8.30 15.01
CA ARG A 95 -2.91 -9.11 16.14
C ARG A 95 -2.48 -8.23 17.31
N ASP A 96 -1.75 -7.14 17.06
CA ASP A 96 -1.34 -6.20 18.11
C ASP A 96 -2.55 -5.61 18.83
N LEU A 97 -3.56 -5.18 18.07
CA LEU A 97 -4.83 -4.69 18.63
C LEU A 97 -5.52 -5.76 19.49
N ALA A 98 -5.62 -7.00 19.01
CA ALA A 98 -6.22 -8.09 19.75
C ALA A 98 -5.46 -8.44 21.05
N LEU A 99 -4.13 -8.30 21.06
CA LEU A 99 -3.29 -8.51 22.25
C LEU A 99 -3.33 -7.32 23.22
N SER A 100 -3.61 -6.11 22.73
CA SER A 100 -3.66 -4.89 23.54
C SER A 100 -4.92 -4.76 24.42
N GLY A 101 -5.96 -5.57 24.15
CA GLY A 101 -7.11 -5.75 25.06
C GLY A 101 -7.97 -4.51 25.33
N ILE A 102 -7.97 -3.52 24.43
CA ILE A 102 -8.89 -2.36 24.46
C ILE A 102 -10.22 -2.73 23.82
#